data_AF-A0A260ZVP7-F1
#
_entry.id   AF-A0A260ZVP7-F1
#
_cell.length_a   1.000
_cell.length_b   1.000
_cell.length_c   1.000
_cell.angle_alpha   90.00
_cell.angle_beta   90.00
_cell.angle_gamma   90.00
#
_symmetry.space_group_name_H-M   'P 1'
#
loop_
_entity.id
_entity.type
_entity.pdbx_description
1 polymer ?
#
loop_
_entity_poly.entity_id
_entity_poly.type
_entity_poly.pdbx_seq_one_letter_code
_entity_poly.pdbx_strand_id
1 'polypeptide(L)'
;MFKIIFIPDVGSSHLSTDIINRYRSFKESADTTDHQTDPDHPPSTIHENMPSRRKRSISTNLSALSRLRRSSNDATFSTLQSRISALARVVTGVSLYNGLVDKSISSDQAITELMNLGSIQLKDLETFDNKKVGAFVTQLKEASNKMKTEAEETEQQMVHLHTMKVLWSESGDLKTIPEKSRFDDLKFLGTLDLKVLEEFKVGTDSQKSLESLRSAAKSAVDAIGKTDASKTLKDMMPFHRFAQLVDYYFNSKVINVRSLDSKTIQPVKDDLTKLQELAVNTHSIFLIMKEIASSSEGNKNARQHTSGFIDGYQDLMQASKDSGDSWLQKALESFVVADELSVFNGLEKEMKSLDNVWNSARKDTIKRSLHQVEQLETNARTIKYDSNSFDTMLSSFQNCQFPSAVDNFKNDLVELSNGLKKVNRKIETIYSMFRFTEGRNGNASEVLDYLKPHLQALSSGQKVNEIANGMMTKSDFYGGIPTNRDATDHEKFFNCLKDIKEDSNGFSAPA
;
A
#
# COMPACT_ATOMS: atom_id res chain seq x y z
N MET A 1 33.02 -9.40 -24.14
CA MET A 1 33.06 -10.85 -23.85
C MET A 1 33.29 -11.03 -22.35
N PHE A 2 32.22 -11.06 -21.55
CA PHE A 2 32.27 -11.50 -20.15
C PHE A 2 30.98 -12.28 -19.88
N LYS A 3 31.15 -13.54 -19.47
CA LYS A 3 30.10 -14.49 -19.11
C LYS A 3 29.40 -13.99 -17.84
N ILE A 4 28.13 -13.62 -17.96
CA ILE A 4 27.25 -13.39 -16.82
C ILE A 4 26.98 -14.76 -16.20
N ILE A 5 27.55 -14.99 -15.01
CA ILE A 5 27.24 -16.15 -14.18
C ILE A 5 25.88 -15.87 -13.56
N PHE A 6 24.88 -16.67 -13.95
CA PHE A 6 23.58 -16.74 -13.30
C PHE A 6 23.79 -17.13 -11.84
N ILE A 7 23.33 -16.30 -10.91
CA ILE A 7 23.02 -16.74 -9.55
C ILE A 7 21.58 -17.25 -9.62
N PRO A 8 21.32 -18.55 -9.34
CA PRO A 8 19.97 -19.07 -9.28
C PRO A 8 19.24 -18.44 -8.09
N ASP A 9 18.00 -18.05 -8.34
CA ASP A 9 16.87 -17.98 -7.41
C ASP A 9 17.24 -18.08 -5.92
N VAL A 10 17.62 -16.94 -5.32
CA VAL A 10 17.60 -16.81 -3.86
C VAL A 10 16.15 -16.62 -3.51
N GLY A 11 15.53 -17.71 -3.03
CA GLY A 11 14.11 -17.82 -2.80
C GLY A 11 13.53 -16.57 -2.14
N SER A 12 12.47 -16.06 -2.74
CA SER A 12 11.51 -15.17 -2.07
C SER A 12 11.23 -15.75 -0.68
N SER A 13 11.70 -15.08 0.37
CA SER A 13 11.41 -15.51 1.73
C SER A 13 9.90 -15.38 1.97
N HIS A 14 9.20 -16.51 1.87
CA HIS A 14 7.78 -16.65 2.23
C HIS A 14 7.48 -16.00 3.60
N LEU A 15 8.47 -15.95 4.49
CA LEU A 15 8.42 -15.36 5.84
C LEU A 15 8.32 -13.82 5.89
N SER A 16 9.01 -13.08 5.02
CA SER A 16 8.87 -11.61 4.97
C SER A 16 7.46 -11.19 4.55
N THR A 17 6.89 -11.94 3.62
CA THR A 17 5.52 -11.76 3.16
C THR A 17 4.50 -12.03 4.27
N ASP A 18 4.74 -13.02 5.14
CA ASP A 18 3.85 -13.32 6.27
C ASP A 18 3.85 -12.25 7.35
N ILE A 19 5.01 -11.67 7.69
CA ILE A 19 5.12 -10.55 8.63
C ILE A 19 4.43 -9.32 8.05
N ILE A 20 4.68 -8.99 6.79
CA ILE A 20 4.03 -7.88 6.07
C ILE A 20 2.52 -8.10 5.98
N ASN A 21 2.06 -9.32 5.70
CA ASN A 21 0.63 -9.64 5.62
C ASN A 21 -0.06 -9.58 6.98
N ARG A 22 0.61 -9.98 8.07
CA ARG A 22 0.09 -9.85 9.44
C ARG A 22 0.03 -8.39 9.88
N TYR A 23 1.06 -7.60 9.57
CA TYR A 23 1.05 -6.15 9.79
C TYR A 23 -0.04 -5.45 8.95
N ARG A 24 -0.18 -5.81 7.67
CA ARG A 24 -1.25 -5.30 6.80
C ARG A 24 -2.63 -5.69 7.32
N SER A 25 -2.83 -6.93 7.76
CA SER A 25 -4.08 -7.39 8.40
C SER A 25 -4.38 -6.63 9.69
N PHE A 26 -3.35 -6.28 10.46
CA PHE A 26 -3.50 -5.40 11.61
C PHE A 26 -3.90 -3.97 11.20
N LYS A 27 -3.24 -3.37 10.20
CA LYS A 27 -3.57 -2.04 9.70
C LYS A 27 -4.94 -1.96 9.03
N GLU A 28 -5.33 -2.96 8.24
CA GLU A 28 -6.67 -3.09 7.65
C GLU A 28 -7.76 -3.23 8.72
N SER A 29 -7.41 -3.74 9.91
CA SER A 29 -8.33 -3.73 11.05
C SER A 29 -8.47 -2.34 11.71
N ALA A 30 -7.54 -1.42 11.45
CA ALA A 30 -7.59 -0.01 11.87
C ALA A 30 -8.29 0.90 10.85
N ASP A 31 -8.17 0.63 9.55
CA ASP A 31 -8.66 1.51 8.47
C ASP A 31 -10.15 1.31 8.07
N THR A 32 -10.99 0.74 8.95
CA THR A 32 -12.45 0.65 8.66
C THR A 32 -13.21 1.95 8.97
N THR A 33 -12.52 3.01 9.40
CA THR A 33 -13.10 4.33 9.67
C THR A 33 -12.54 5.38 8.72
N ASP A 34 -13.06 5.44 7.50
CA ASP A 34 -13.11 6.73 6.80
C ASP A 34 -14.31 6.82 5.86
N HIS A 35 -15.49 7.04 6.45
CA HIS A 35 -16.63 7.68 5.81
C HIS A 35 -17.56 8.25 6.90
N GLN A 36 -17.21 9.42 7.41
CA GLN A 36 -18.17 10.27 8.10
C GLN A 36 -17.91 11.75 7.77
N THR A 37 -18.86 12.34 7.06
CA THR A 37 -18.97 13.78 6.83
C THR A 37 -19.75 14.37 8.01
N ASP A 38 -19.15 15.35 8.69
CA ASP A 38 -19.76 16.11 9.77
C ASP A 38 -20.60 17.27 9.20
N PRO A 39 -21.90 17.41 9.54
CA PRO A 39 -22.79 18.39 8.93
C PRO A 39 -23.07 19.57 9.86
N ASP A 40 -22.10 20.43 10.19
CA ASP A 40 -22.40 21.74 10.80
C ASP A 40 -21.24 22.74 10.69
N HIS A 41 -21.17 23.49 9.58
CA HIS A 41 -20.65 24.87 9.63
C HIS A 41 -21.20 25.75 8.49
N PRO A 42 -21.61 27.00 8.78
CA PRO A 42 -22.30 27.88 7.82
C PRO A 42 -21.31 28.67 6.93
N PRO A 43 -21.73 29.11 5.72
CA PRO A 43 -20.84 29.75 4.77
C PRO A 43 -20.70 31.26 5.02
N SER A 44 -19.48 31.78 4.89
CA SER A 44 -19.26 33.23 4.76
C SER A 44 -19.51 33.67 3.31
N THR A 45 -20.46 34.59 3.18
CA THR A 45 -20.91 35.30 1.98
C THR A 45 -19.85 36.26 1.44
N ILE A 46 -19.65 36.31 0.11
CA ILE A 46 -19.53 37.56 -0.67
C ILE A 46 -20.16 37.35 -2.06
N HIS A 47 -21.09 38.26 -2.39
CA HIS A 47 -21.78 38.47 -3.67
C HIS A 47 -20.86 39.07 -4.74
N GLU A 48 -21.05 38.71 -6.02
CA GLU A 48 -21.51 39.64 -7.08
C GLU A 48 -21.67 38.97 -8.47
N ASN A 49 -22.94 38.77 -8.84
CA ASN A 49 -23.62 38.98 -10.14
C ASN A 49 -22.90 38.74 -11.50
N MET A 50 -23.28 37.64 -12.18
CA MET A 50 -23.79 37.67 -13.57
C MET A 50 -24.58 36.38 -13.94
N PRO A 51 -25.49 36.42 -14.92
CA PRO A 51 -26.76 35.68 -14.92
C PRO A 51 -26.74 34.26 -15.53
N SER A 52 -27.80 33.54 -15.19
CA SER A 52 -28.09 32.13 -15.41
C SER A 52 -27.95 31.62 -16.85
N ARG A 53 -27.06 30.64 -17.05
CA ARG A 53 -27.14 29.67 -18.15
C ARG A 53 -27.15 28.27 -17.55
N ARG A 54 -28.22 27.51 -17.80
CA ARG A 54 -28.49 26.12 -17.39
C ARG A 54 -27.21 25.30 -17.12
N LYS A 55 -26.88 25.09 -15.84
CA LYS A 55 -25.88 24.10 -15.44
C LYS A 55 -26.54 22.72 -15.50
N ARG A 56 -26.15 21.93 -16.49
CA ARG A 56 -26.26 20.46 -16.44
C ARG A 56 -25.25 20.03 -15.37
N SER A 57 -25.72 19.70 -14.18
CA SER A 57 -24.89 19.10 -13.12
C SER A 57 -24.47 17.71 -13.58
N ILE A 58 -23.20 17.57 -13.99
CA ILE A 58 -22.53 16.29 -14.12
C ILE A 58 -22.25 15.84 -12.69
N SER A 59 -22.99 14.83 -12.21
CA SER A 59 -22.70 14.19 -10.94
C SER A 59 -21.40 13.38 -11.06
N THR A 60 -20.47 13.65 -10.17
CA THR A 60 -19.25 12.89 -9.94
C THR A 60 -19.58 11.49 -9.40
N ASN A 61 -19.74 10.52 -10.31
CA ASN A 61 -19.71 9.09 -10.00
C ASN A 61 -18.35 8.52 -10.44
N LEU A 62 -17.41 8.42 -9.51
CA LEU A 62 -16.03 7.93 -9.74
C LEU A 62 -15.93 6.39 -9.88
N SER A 63 -17.04 5.66 -9.88
CA SER A 63 -17.09 4.22 -10.21
C SER A 63 -17.75 3.91 -11.56
N ALA A 64 -18.19 4.93 -12.29
CA ALA A 64 -18.73 4.79 -13.66
C ALA A 64 -17.69 5.04 -14.77
N LEU A 65 -16.43 5.33 -14.41
CA LEU A 65 -15.33 5.54 -15.36
C LEU A 65 -14.58 4.26 -15.74
N SER A 66 -14.86 3.12 -15.09
CA SER A 66 -14.29 1.83 -15.46
C SER A 66 -15.26 1.08 -16.40
N ARG A 67 -15.00 1.23 -17.71
CA ARG A 67 -15.65 0.55 -18.86
C ARG A 67 -16.89 1.24 -19.42
N LEU A 68 -16.74 2.50 -19.84
CA LEU A 68 -17.36 2.91 -21.10
C LEU A 68 -16.73 2.04 -22.19
N ARG A 69 -17.47 1.02 -22.65
CA ARG A 69 -17.11 0.25 -23.84
C ARG A 69 -17.01 1.25 -24.99
N ARG A 70 -15.78 1.65 -25.34
CA ARG A 70 -15.51 2.52 -26.49
C ARG A 70 -16.19 1.86 -27.70
N SER A 71 -17.17 2.53 -28.30
CA SER A 71 -17.68 2.10 -29.60
C SER A 71 -16.49 2.06 -30.56
N SER A 72 -16.42 1.04 -31.42
CA SER A 72 -15.26 0.76 -32.27
C SER A 72 -14.90 1.86 -33.30
N ASN A 73 -15.61 3.00 -33.32
CA ASN A 73 -15.47 4.09 -34.29
C ASN A 73 -15.32 5.47 -33.62
N ASP A 74 -14.47 5.62 -32.60
CA ASP A 74 -14.20 6.93 -31.96
C ASP A 74 -13.12 7.74 -32.71
N ALA A 75 -13.36 7.95 -34.00
CA ALA A 75 -12.46 8.72 -34.86
C ALA A 75 -12.37 10.19 -34.42
N THR A 76 -13.45 10.74 -33.86
CA THR A 76 -13.51 12.14 -33.41
C THR A 76 -12.66 12.36 -32.16
N PHE A 77 -12.76 11.48 -31.15
CA PHE A 77 -11.90 11.57 -29.97
C PHE A 77 -10.44 11.31 -30.33
N SER A 78 -10.17 10.31 -31.18
CA SER A 78 -8.80 10.04 -31.64
C SER A 78 -8.20 11.24 -32.38
N THR A 79 -8.99 11.91 -33.22
CA THR A 79 -8.57 13.13 -33.93
C THR A 79 -8.31 14.29 -32.96
N LEU A 80 -9.20 14.49 -31.98
CA LEU A 80 -9.02 15.52 -30.95
C LEU A 80 -7.77 15.27 -30.12
N GLN A 81 -7.58 14.03 -29.67
CA GLN A 81 -6.40 13.62 -28.90
C GLN A 81 -5.12 13.87 -29.71
N SER A 82 -5.08 13.45 -30.97
CA SER A 82 -3.93 13.67 -31.86
C SER A 82 -3.60 15.15 -32.02
N ARG A 83 -4.62 16.00 -32.24
CA ARG A 83 -4.44 17.46 -32.38
C ARG A 83 -3.95 18.13 -31.12
N ILE A 84 -4.49 17.74 -29.95
CA ILE A 84 -4.05 18.27 -28.65
C ILE A 84 -2.61 17.86 -28.37
N SER A 85 -2.24 16.60 -28.62
CA SER A 85 -0.85 16.13 -28.47
C SER A 85 0.10 16.90 -29.39
N ALA A 86 -0.26 17.10 -30.65
CA ALA A 86 0.56 17.85 -31.60
C ALA A 86 0.75 19.31 -31.17
N LEU A 87 -0.33 19.98 -30.74
CA LEU A 87 -0.25 21.34 -30.21
C LEU A 87 0.67 21.40 -28.97
N ALA A 88 0.52 20.46 -28.04
CA ALA A 88 1.32 20.40 -26.83
C ALA A 88 2.82 20.26 -27.16
N ARG A 89 3.19 19.37 -28.07
CA ARG A 89 4.58 19.20 -28.51
C ARG A 89 5.14 20.47 -29.14
N VAL A 90 4.41 21.13 -30.04
CA VAL A 90 4.88 22.35 -30.71
C VAL A 90 5.06 23.49 -29.70
N VAL A 91 4.08 23.72 -28.83
CA VAL A 91 4.16 24.77 -27.80
C VAL A 91 5.31 24.50 -26.83
N THR A 92 5.47 23.25 -26.39
CA THR A 92 6.59 22.85 -25.53
C THR A 92 7.94 23.01 -26.24
N GLY A 93 8.05 22.65 -27.53
CA GLY A 93 9.29 22.83 -28.29
C GLY A 93 9.70 24.30 -28.42
N VAL A 94 8.75 25.19 -28.69
CA VAL A 94 9.02 26.63 -28.78
C VAL A 94 9.40 27.20 -27.41
N SER A 95 8.69 26.81 -26.35
CA SER A 95 9.01 27.22 -24.99
C SER A 95 10.40 26.75 -24.57
N LEU A 96 10.77 25.51 -24.92
CA LEU A 96 12.08 24.95 -24.65
C LEU A 96 13.17 25.69 -25.41
N TYR A 97 12.96 25.97 -26.71
CA TYR A 97 13.90 26.75 -27.52
C TYR A 97 14.16 28.13 -26.92
N ASN A 98 13.11 28.89 -26.65
CA ASN A 98 13.23 30.24 -26.10
C ASN A 98 13.95 30.22 -24.75
N GLY A 99 13.55 29.30 -23.85
CA GLY A 99 14.17 29.19 -22.53
C GLY A 99 15.63 28.74 -22.54
N LEU A 100 16.06 27.98 -23.55
CA LEU A 100 17.47 27.63 -23.74
C LEU A 100 18.28 28.81 -24.31
N VAL A 101 17.68 29.59 -25.22
CA VAL A 101 18.33 30.76 -25.84
C VAL A 101 18.51 31.90 -24.84
N ASP A 102 17.48 32.21 -24.04
CA ASP A 102 17.53 33.27 -23.03
C ASP A 102 18.15 32.81 -21.69
N LYS A 103 18.49 31.51 -21.58
CA LYS A 103 19.08 30.83 -20.41
C LYS A 103 18.14 30.75 -19.20
N SER A 104 16.84 30.92 -19.37
CA SER A 104 15.85 30.67 -18.32
C SER A 104 15.68 29.18 -18.00
N ILE A 105 16.06 28.29 -18.92
CA ILE A 105 16.08 26.83 -18.77
C ILE A 105 17.53 26.36 -18.90
N SER A 106 18.03 25.62 -17.91
CA SER A 106 19.39 25.04 -18.01
C SER A 106 19.41 23.84 -18.97
N SER A 107 20.50 23.66 -19.70
CA SER A 107 20.66 22.50 -20.60
C SER A 107 20.63 21.17 -19.85
N ASP A 108 21.15 21.13 -18.62
CA ASP A 108 21.13 19.94 -17.76
C ASP A 108 19.69 19.52 -17.44
N GLN A 109 18.84 20.45 -16.97
CA GLN A 109 17.42 20.18 -16.71
C GLN A 109 16.67 19.71 -17.97
N ALA A 110 16.90 20.38 -19.10
CA ALA A 110 16.28 20.01 -20.36
C ALA A 110 16.66 18.58 -20.78
N ILE A 111 17.94 18.22 -20.68
CA ILE A 111 18.43 16.88 -21.02
C ILE A 111 17.85 15.83 -20.05
N THR A 112 17.85 16.09 -18.75
CA THR A 112 17.27 15.19 -17.74
C THR A 112 15.79 14.89 -18.01
N GLU A 113 15.00 15.92 -18.31
CA GLU A 113 13.58 15.72 -18.61
C GLU A 113 13.34 15.00 -19.95
N LEU A 114 14.12 15.33 -21.00
CA LEU A 114 14.02 14.68 -22.31
C LEU A 114 14.47 13.22 -22.30
N MET A 115 15.44 12.87 -21.45
CA MET A 115 15.92 11.50 -21.26
C MET A 115 15.14 10.73 -20.19
N ASN A 116 14.09 11.33 -19.61
CA ASN A 116 13.23 10.74 -18.58
C ASN A 116 14.01 10.19 -17.37
N LEU A 117 15.08 10.89 -16.97
CA LEU A 117 16.00 10.45 -15.92
C LEU A 117 15.46 10.66 -14.49
N GLY A 118 14.21 11.09 -14.36
CA GLY A 118 13.54 11.14 -13.09
C GLY A 118 14.18 12.14 -12.13
N SER A 119 14.75 11.64 -11.03
CA SER A 119 15.35 12.45 -9.96
C SER A 119 16.85 12.68 -10.10
N ILE A 120 17.51 12.13 -11.13
CA ILE A 120 18.95 12.28 -11.34
C ILE A 120 19.27 13.31 -12.44
N GLN A 121 20.39 14.01 -12.29
CA GLN A 121 20.91 15.01 -13.23
C GLN A 121 21.94 14.39 -14.19
N LEU A 122 22.21 15.03 -15.33
CA LEU A 122 23.26 14.57 -16.26
C LEU A 122 24.63 14.56 -15.57
N LYS A 123 24.88 15.53 -14.69
CA LYS A 123 26.10 15.57 -13.86
C LYS A 123 26.30 14.33 -12.98
N ASP A 124 25.21 13.69 -12.52
CA ASP A 124 25.29 12.45 -11.74
C ASP A 124 25.80 11.28 -12.61
N LEU A 125 25.51 11.33 -13.92
CA LEU A 125 26.04 10.37 -14.90
C LEU A 125 27.51 10.62 -15.21
N GLU A 126 27.92 11.88 -15.34
CA GLU A 126 29.33 12.25 -15.60
C GLU A 126 30.26 11.88 -14.44
N THR A 127 29.76 11.99 -13.21
CA THR A 127 30.52 11.71 -11.99
C THR A 127 30.35 10.26 -11.50
N PHE A 128 29.64 9.43 -12.27
CA PHE A 128 29.38 8.03 -11.94
C PHE A 128 30.69 7.22 -11.81
N ASP A 129 30.90 6.62 -10.64
CA ASP A 129 32.10 5.85 -10.35
C ASP A 129 31.80 4.35 -10.29
N ASN A 130 32.08 3.64 -11.39
CA ASN A 130 31.87 2.20 -11.49
C ASN A 130 32.67 1.38 -10.46
N LYS A 131 33.75 1.93 -9.88
CA LYS A 131 34.52 1.25 -8.83
C LYS A 131 33.72 1.13 -7.54
N LYS A 132 32.85 2.10 -7.25
CA LYS A 132 31.94 2.05 -6.08
C LYS A 132 30.92 0.93 -6.22
N VAL A 133 30.40 0.70 -7.43
CA VAL A 133 29.53 -0.46 -7.69
C VAL A 133 30.27 -1.77 -7.42
N GLY A 134 31.48 -1.91 -7.96
CA GLY A 134 32.30 -3.11 -7.75
C GLY A 134 32.64 -3.35 -6.27
N ALA A 135 32.98 -2.29 -5.54
CA ALA A 135 33.26 -2.34 -4.11
C ALA A 135 32.02 -2.79 -3.31
N PHE A 136 30.85 -2.18 -3.55
CA PHE A 136 29.61 -2.57 -2.89
C PHE A 136 29.23 -4.03 -3.17
N VAL A 137 29.27 -4.45 -4.44
CA VAL A 137 28.93 -5.84 -4.80
C VAL A 137 29.90 -6.84 -4.15
N THR A 138 31.17 -6.47 -4.01
CA THR A 138 32.16 -7.31 -3.31
C THR A 138 31.85 -7.40 -1.83
N GLN A 139 31.62 -6.27 -1.17
CA GLN A 139 31.26 -6.24 0.25
C GLN A 139 29.94 -6.96 0.53
N LEU A 140 28.95 -6.81 -0.35
CA LEU A 140 27.68 -7.51 -0.24
C LEU A 140 27.86 -9.03 -0.30
N LYS A 141 28.68 -9.52 -1.24
CA LYS A 141 29.02 -10.95 -1.32
C LYS A 141 29.76 -11.42 -0.07
N GLU A 142 30.70 -10.63 0.43
CA GLU A 142 31.43 -10.97 1.65
C GLU A 142 30.52 -11.00 2.88
N ALA A 143 29.63 -10.03 3.04
CA ALA A 143 28.64 -9.98 4.11
C ALA A 143 27.71 -11.19 4.01
N SER A 144 27.12 -11.44 2.84
CA SER A 144 26.23 -12.58 2.60
C SER A 144 26.87 -13.95 2.88
N ASN A 145 28.17 -14.11 2.64
CA ASN A 145 28.88 -15.36 2.92
C ASN A 145 29.25 -15.53 4.41
N LYS A 146 29.32 -14.42 5.17
CA LYS A 146 29.71 -14.42 6.58
C LYS A 146 28.51 -14.46 7.52
N MET A 147 27.38 -13.90 7.09
CA MET A 147 26.11 -13.95 7.82
C MET A 147 25.71 -15.39 8.05
N LYS A 148 25.42 -15.71 9.30
CA LYS A 148 25.18 -17.09 9.70
C LYS A 148 23.70 -17.31 9.94
N THR A 149 23.20 -18.47 9.52
CA THR A 149 21.81 -18.88 9.78
C THR A 149 21.50 -19.00 11.27
N GLU A 150 22.51 -19.14 12.14
CA GLU A 150 22.29 -19.21 13.58
C GLU A 150 21.80 -17.89 14.19
N ALA A 151 22.07 -16.74 13.55
CA ALA A 151 21.60 -15.42 14.01
C ALA A 151 20.11 -15.19 13.67
N GLU A 152 19.63 -15.79 12.57
CA GLU A 152 18.33 -15.49 11.95
C GLU A 152 17.16 -15.62 12.93
N GLU A 153 17.09 -16.71 13.70
CA GLU A 153 15.99 -16.92 14.65
C GLU A 153 15.99 -15.84 15.75
N THR A 154 17.19 -15.45 16.23
CA THR A 154 17.32 -14.42 17.27
C THR A 154 16.96 -13.04 16.73
N GLU A 155 17.44 -12.70 15.53
CA GLU A 155 17.08 -11.46 14.82
C GLU A 155 15.56 -11.35 14.64
N GLN A 156 14.92 -12.43 14.18
CA GLN A 156 13.47 -12.48 14.00
C GLN A 156 12.72 -12.27 15.32
N GLN A 157 13.16 -12.89 16.42
CA GLN A 157 12.55 -12.68 17.73
C GLN A 157 12.68 -11.21 18.20
N MET A 158 13.81 -10.55 17.93
CA MET A 158 13.99 -9.12 18.25
C MET A 158 13.06 -8.24 17.40
N VAL A 159 12.93 -8.54 16.10
CA VAL A 159 11.96 -7.87 15.20
C VAL A 159 10.53 -8.10 15.68
N HIS A 160 10.19 -9.30 16.16
CA HIS A 160 8.86 -9.60 16.72
C HIS A 160 8.57 -8.78 17.98
N LEU A 161 9.53 -8.63 18.89
CA LEU A 161 9.38 -7.78 20.08
C LEU A 161 9.17 -6.31 19.73
N HIS A 162 9.96 -5.78 18.79
CA HIS A 162 9.75 -4.41 18.28
C HIS A 162 8.38 -4.27 17.59
N THR A 163 7.97 -5.25 16.80
CA THR A 163 6.65 -5.27 16.16
C THR A 163 5.56 -5.22 17.22
N MET A 164 5.63 -6.04 18.28
CA MET A 164 4.64 -6.01 19.38
C MET A 164 4.60 -4.66 20.09
N LYS A 165 5.77 -4.04 20.33
CA LYS A 165 5.86 -2.68 20.90
C LYS A 165 5.08 -1.67 20.07
N VAL A 166 5.27 -1.66 18.74
CA VAL A 166 4.57 -0.76 17.82
C VAL A 166 3.06 -1.04 17.81
N LEU A 167 2.69 -2.30 17.61
CA LEU A 167 1.27 -2.71 17.55
C LEU A 167 0.51 -2.39 18.84
N TRP A 168 1.11 -2.61 20.02
CA TRP A 168 0.48 -2.29 21.29
C TRP A 168 0.34 -0.78 21.52
N SER A 169 1.34 0.00 21.09
CA SER A 169 1.30 1.45 21.19
C SER A 169 0.10 2.06 20.43
N GLU A 170 -0.30 1.42 19.32
CA GLU A 170 -1.49 1.79 18.53
C GLU A 170 -2.80 1.19 19.09
N SER A 171 -2.73 0.10 19.85
CA SER A 171 -3.90 -0.68 20.27
C SER A 171 -4.59 -0.19 21.56
N GLY A 172 -3.88 0.53 22.44
CA GLY A 172 -4.42 0.98 23.73
C GLY A 172 -4.28 -0.07 24.84
N ASP A 173 -4.91 0.18 26.00
CA ASP A 173 -4.91 -0.73 27.16
C ASP A 173 -6.18 -1.60 27.22
N LEU A 174 -6.25 -2.60 28.10
CA LEU A 174 -7.43 -3.47 28.22
C LEU A 174 -8.69 -2.73 28.69
N LYS A 175 -8.59 -1.53 29.25
CA LYS A 175 -9.76 -0.72 29.66
C LYS A 175 -10.52 -0.17 28.48
N THR A 176 -9.91 -0.15 27.30
CA THR A 176 -10.56 0.22 26.04
C THR A 176 -11.47 -0.89 25.49
N ILE A 177 -11.35 -2.12 25.99
CA ILE A 177 -12.23 -3.22 25.61
C ILE A 177 -13.63 -2.97 26.19
N PRO A 178 -14.71 -3.04 25.38
CA PRO A 178 -16.06 -2.85 25.89
C PRO A 178 -16.42 -3.79 27.05
N GLU A 179 -17.30 -3.33 27.93
CA GLU A 179 -17.80 -4.18 29.01
C GLU A 179 -18.70 -5.30 28.49
N LYS A 180 -18.87 -6.36 29.28
CA LYS A 180 -19.76 -7.50 28.96
C LYS A 180 -21.18 -7.07 28.56
N SER A 181 -21.71 -6.03 29.18
CA SER A 181 -23.04 -5.49 28.87
C SER A 181 -23.18 -5.09 27.39
N ARG A 182 -22.12 -4.53 26.79
CA ARG A 182 -22.08 -4.23 25.34
C ARG A 182 -22.06 -5.49 24.49
N PHE A 183 -21.33 -6.51 24.94
CA PHE A 183 -21.28 -7.80 24.24
C PHE A 183 -22.66 -8.47 24.16
N ASP A 184 -23.51 -8.28 25.18
CA ASP A 184 -24.87 -8.83 25.19
C ASP A 184 -25.79 -8.22 24.10
N ASP A 185 -25.47 -7.04 23.56
CA ASP A 185 -26.18 -6.45 22.40
C ASP A 185 -26.13 -7.37 21.16
N LEU A 186 -25.13 -8.26 21.09
CA LEU A 186 -24.94 -9.21 19.99
C LEU A 186 -25.88 -10.43 20.08
N LYS A 187 -26.54 -10.65 21.23
CA LYS A 187 -27.43 -11.81 21.44
C LYS A 187 -28.56 -11.87 20.43
N PHE A 188 -29.07 -10.71 20.01
CA PHE A 188 -30.10 -10.59 18.98
C PHE A 188 -29.72 -11.30 17.66
N LEU A 189 -28.43 -11.27 17.29
CA LEU A 189 -27.93 -11.89 16.06
C LEU A 189 -28.08 -13.41 16.05
N GLY A 190 -28.15 -14.05 17.24
CA GLY A 190 -28.44 -15.48 17.38
C GLY A 190 -29.88 -15.86 16.98
N THR A 191 -30.78 -14.87 16.91
CA THR A 191 -32.20 -15.03 16.57
C THR A 191 -32.61 -14.33 15.28
N LEU A 192 -31.70 -13.59 14.64
CA LEU A 192 -31.96 -12.84 13.42
C LEU A 192 -32.24 -13.81 12.27
N ASP A 193 -33.41 -13.69 11.64
CA ASP A 193 -33.77 -14.51 10.48
C ASP A 193 -33.15 -13.94 9.20
N LEU A 194 -32.13 -14.64 8.69
CA LEU A 194 -31.44 -14.31 7.44
C LEU A 194 -31.62 -15.39 6.37
N LYS A 195 -32.53 -16.35 6.56
CA LYS A 195 -32.68 -17.49 5.65
C LYS A 195 -32.85 -17.07 4.19
N VAL A 196 -33.66 -16.03 3.96
CA VAL A 196 -33.92 -15.52 2.59
C VAL A 196 -32.64 -15.00 1.92
N LEU A 197 -31.70 -14.44 2.69
CA LEU A 197 -30.42 -13.94 2.17
C LEU A 197 -29.36 -15.03 2.07
N GLU A 198 -29.25 -15.89 3.08
CA GLU A 198 -28.25 -16.96 3.15
C GLU A 198 -28.53 -18.11 2.18
N GLU A 199 -29.79 -18.35 1.84
CA GLU A 199 -30.23 -19.42 0.93
C GLU A 199 -30.72 -18.87 -0.42
N PHE A 200 -30.47 -17.58 -0.68
CA PHE A 200 -30.95 -16.89 -1.87
C PHE A 200 -30.45 -17.54 -3.16
N LYS A 201 -31.37 -17.75 -4.10
CA LYS A 201 -31.07 -18.21 -5.46
C LYS A 201 -31.73 -17.28 -6.46
N VAL A 202 -30.99 -16.90 -7.50
CA VAL A 202 -31.53 -16.12 -8.61
C VAL A 202 -32.54 -16.98 -9.37
N GLY A 203 -33.79 -16.53 -9.42
CA GLY A 203 -34.85 -17.17 -10.20
C GLY A 203 -34.77 -16.83 -11.68
N THR A 204 -35.72 -17.37 -12.46
CA THR A 204 -35.82 -17.11 -13.91
C THR A 204 -36.23 -15.66 -14.21
N ASP A 205 -36.92 -14.99 -13.28
CA ASP A 205 -37.27 -13.58 -13.35
C ASP A 205 -36.29 -12.76 -12.50
N SER A 206 -35.37 -12.07 -13.17
CA SER A 206 -34.35 -11.25 -12.51
C SER A 206 -34.94 -10.06 -11.75
N GLN A 207 -36.04 -9.48 -12.23
CA GLN A 207 -36.67 -8.33 -11.58
C GLN A 207 -37.31 -8.75 -10.25
N LYS A 208 -38.10 -9.83 -10.26
CA LYS A 208 -38.68 -10.38 -9.02
C LYS A 208 -37.62 -10.86 -8.04
N SER A 209 -36.54 -11.45 -8.55
CA SER A 209 -35.41 -11.88 -7.72
C SER A 209 -34.75 -10.67 -7.03
N LEU A 210 -34.53 -9.57 -7.75
CA LEU A 210 -33.95 -8.35 -7.21
C LEU A 210 -34.88 -7.69 -6.17
N GLU A 211 -36.18 -7.64 -6.41
CA GLU A 211 -37.18 -7.11 -5.47
C GLU A 211 -37.23 -7.92 -4.17
N SER A 212 -37.23 -9.26 -4.28
CA SER A 212 -37.15 -10.15 -3.12
C SER A 212 -35.87 -9.93 -2.33
N LEU A 213 -34.73 -9.79 -3.02
CA LEU A 213 -33.44 -9.54 -2.40
C LEU A 213 -33.40 -8.21 -1.67
N ARG A 214 -33.93 -7.15 -2.30
CA ARG A 214 -34.05 -5.81 -1.71
C ARG A 214 -34.90 -5.83 -0.45
N SER A 215 -36.05 -6.48 -0.50
CA SER A 215 -36.96 -6.58 0.65
C SER A 215 -36.32 -7.32 1.84
N ALA A 216 -35.64 -8.43 1.56
CA ALA A 216 -34.93 -9.20 2.58
C ALA A 216 -33.75 -8.43 3.18
N ALA A 217 -32.93 -7.79 2.33
CA ALA A 217 -31.80 -6.97 2.78
C ALA A 217 -32.27 -5.76 3.62
N LYS A 218 -33.34 -5.09 3.19
CA LYS A 218 -33.97 -4.00 3.96
C LYS A 218 -34.46 -4.48 5.31
N SER A 219 -35.19 -5.59 5.34
CA SER A 219 -35.71 -6.16 6.59
C SER A 219 -34.59 -6.52 7.57
N ALA A 220 -33.50 -7.09 7.07
CA ALA A 220 -32.32 -7.40 7.88
C ALA A 220 -31.63 -6.13 8.40
N VAL A 221 -31.42 -5.12 7.55
CA VAL A 221 -30.83 -3.82 7.95
C VAL A 221 -31.70 -3.12 8.99
N ASP A 222 -33.01 -3.05 8.77
CA ASP A 222 -33.96 -2.41 9.70
C ASP A 222 -34.01 -3.16 11.04
N ALA A 223 -33.86 -4.50 11.02
CA ALA A 223 -33.82 -5.31 12.23
C ALA A 223 -32.51 -5.11 13.02
N ILE A 224 -31.36 -5.05 12.33
CA ILE A 224 -30.06 -4.78 12.94
C ILE A 224 -29.99 -3.33 13.46
N GLY A 225 -30.53 -2.36 12.72
CA GLY A 225 -30.53 -0.95 13.10
C GLY A 225 -31.41 -0.60 14.31
N LYS A 226 -32.25 -1.54 14.77
CA LYS A 226 -33.02 -1.40 16.02
C LYS A 226 -32.22 -1.77 17.27
N THR A 227 -31.02 -2.31 17.10
CA THR A 227 -30.13 -2.70 18.20
C THR A 227 -28.78 -2.00 18.08
N ASP A 228 -28.00 -2.06 19.15
CA ASP A 228 -26.62 -1.55 19.14
C ASP A 228 -25.62 -2.54 18.51
N ALA A 229 -26.07 -3.67 17.92
CA ALA A 229 -25.18 -4.75 17.49
C ALA A 229 -24.09 -4.30 16.50
N SER A 230 -24.42 -3.48 15.50
CA SER A 230 -23.42 -2.95 14.56
C SER A 230 -22.43 -2.00 15.23
N LYS A 231 -22.88 -1.22 16.21
CA LYS A 231 -22.02 -0.32 16.98
C LYS A 231 -21.10 -1.14 17.87
N THR A 232 -21.64 -2.09 18.62
CA THR A 232 -20.87 -3.02 19.45
C THR A 232 -19.78 -3.73 18.64
N LEU A 233 -20.09 -4.29 17.47
CA LEU A 233 -19.08 -4.97 16.64
C LEU A 233 -17.92 -4.05 16.22
N LYS A 234 -18.18 -2.76 16.01
CA LYS A 234 -17.14 -1.75 15.73
C LYS A 234 -16.33 -1.41 16.98
N ASP A 235 -17.02 -1.23 18.10
CA ASP A 235 -16.41 -0.91 19.40
C ASP A 235 -15.54 -2.07 19.93
N MET A 236 -15.69 -3.29 19.41
CA MET A 236 -14.86 -4.48 19.75
C MET A 236 -13.45 -4.45 19.13
N MET A 237 -13.09 -3.41 18.37
CA MET A 237 -11.77 -3.30 17.74
C MET A 237 -10.59 -3.45 18.71
N PRO A 238 -10.59 -2.87 19.93
CA PRO A 238 -9.50 -3.08 20.88
C PRO A 238 -9.36 -4.54 21.32
N PHE A 239 -10.49 -5.25 21.51
CA PHE A 239 -10.48 -6.69 21.80
C PHE A 239 -9.85 -7.48 20.66
N HIS A 240 -10.17 -7.15 19.40
CA HIS A 240 -9.58 -7.80 18.25
C HIS A 240 -8.07 -7.62 18.18
N ARG A 241 -7.59 -6.40 18.44
CA ARG A 241 -6.16 -6.07 18.44
C ARG A 241 -5.43 -6.84 19.54
N PHE A 242 -5.99 -6.86 20.75
CA PHE A 242 -5.43 -7.65 21.85
C PHE A 242 -5.36 -9.14 21.51
N ALA A 243 -6.44 -9.73 20.98
CA ALA A 243 -6.46 -11.13 20.57
C ALA A 243 -5.42 -11.46 19.50
N GLN A 244 -5.24 -10.57 18.51
CA GLN A 244 -4.21 -10.73 17.48
C GLN A 244 -2.80 -10.63 18.04
N LEU A 245 -2.57 -9.73 19.00
CA LEU A 245 -1.25 -9.56 19.61
C LEU A 245 -0.88 -10.75 20.49
N VAL A 246 -1.84 -11.31 21.23
CA VAL A 246 -1.66 -12.57 21.97
C VAL A 246 -1.35 -13.73 21.02
N ASP A 247 -2.12 -13.90 19.93
CA ASP A 247 -1.82 -14.94 18.93
C ASP A 247 -0.43 -14.75 18.30
N TYR A 248 -0.06 -13.51 18.01
CA TYR A 248 1.26 -13.16 17.49
C TYR A 248 2.38 -13.53 18.48
N TYR A 249 2.20 -13.22 19.78
CA TYR A 249 3.13 -13.62 20.84
C TYR A 249 3.41 -15.13 20.84
N PHE A 250 2.35 -15.96 20.86
CA PHE A 250 2.50 -17.42 20.87
C PHE A 250 3.24 -17.94 19.63
N ASN A 251 2.96 -17.37 18.45
CA ASN A 251 3.57 -17.82 17.20
C ASN A 251 5.01 -17.33 17.01
N SER A 252 5.43 -16.28 17.73
CA SER A 252 6.73 -15.62 17.54
C SER A 252 7.88 -16.21 18.38
N LYS A 253 7.58 -17.06 19.37
CA LYS A 253 8.56 -17.67 20.29
C LYS A 253 9.49 -16.66 21.00
N VAL A 254 9.06 -15.41 21.15
CA VAL A 254 9.88 -14.33 21.76
C VAL A 254 10.30 -14.61 23.22
N ILE A 255 9.66 -15.56 23.90
CA ILE A 255 10.06 -16.00 25.25
C ILE A 255 11.52 -16.46 25.32
N ASN A 256 12.07 -16.94 24.21
CA ASN A 256 13.48 -17.37 24.13
C ASN A 256 14.46 -16.21 24.34
N VAL A 257 14.05 -14.96 24.04
CA VAL A 257 14.88 -13.76 24.23
C VAL A 257 15.28 -13.58 25.70
N ARG A 258 14.40 -13.98 26.63
CA ARG A 258 14.61 -13.89 28.08
C ARG A 258 15.90 -14.56 28.55
N SER A 259 16.32 -15.63 27.87
CA SER A 259 17.47 -16.46 28.27
C SER A 259 18.65 -16.37 27.30
N LEU A 260 18.66 -15.39 26.39
CA LEU A 260 19.79 -15.21 25.48
C LEU A 260 21.05 -14.85 26.24
N ASP A 261 22.11 -15.63 26.00
CA ASP A 261 23.43 -15.38 26.53
C ASP A 261 24.30 -14.61 25.53
N SER A 262 25.48 -14.17 26.00
CA SER A 262 26.42 -13.41 25.18
C SER A 262 26.94 -14.19 23.96
N LYS A 263 26.94 -15.53 24.00
CA LYS A 263 27.41 -16.36 22.90
C LYS A 263 26.38 -16.43 21.78
N THR A 264 25.11 -16.52 22.14
CA THR A 264 23.98 -16.60 21.21
C THR A 264 23.72 -15.27 20.51
N ILE A 265 23.97 -14.15 21.21
CA ILE A 265 23.77 -12.82 20.65
C ILE A 265 24.95 -12.34 19.79
N GLN A 266 26.15 -12.89 19.97
CA GLN A 266 27.35 -12.43 19.25
C GLN A 266 27.19 -12.51 17.72
N PRO A 267 26.64 -13.60 17.13
CA PRO A 267 26.36 -13.64 15.69
C PRO A 267 25.48 -12.48 15.20
N VAL A 268 24.44 -12.10 15.96
CA VAL A 268 23.57 -10.96 15.61
C VAL A 268 24.36 -9.65 15.59
N LYS A 269 25.23 -9.44 16.59
CA LYS A 269 26.11 -8.26 16.64
C LYS A 269 27.07 -8.21 15.47
N ASP A 270 27.63 -9.35 15.08
CA ASP A 270 28.54 -9.46 13.96
C ASP A 270 27.81 -9.13 12.64
N ASP A 271 26.59 -9.64 12.46
CA ASP A 271 25.76 -9.42 11.27
C ASP A 271 25.32 -7.96 11.14
N LEU A 272 24.87 -7.33 12.23
CA LEU A 272 24.55 -5.89 12.26
C LEU A 272 25.77 -5.01 11.93
N THR A 273 26.95 -5.39 12.43
CA THR A 273 28.21 -4.69 12.10
C THR A 273 28.52 -4.80 10.60
N LYS A 274 28.35 -5.99 10.02
CA LYS A 274 28.58 -6.21 8.58
C LYS A 274 27.59 -5.46 7.72
N LEU A 275 26.32 -5.37 8.12
CA LEU A 275 25.32 -4.56 7.42
C LEU A 275 25.66 -3.07 7.49
N GLN A 276 26.11 -2.58 8.64
CA GLN A 276 26.51 -1.17 8.80
C GLN A 276 27.74 -0.84 7.94
N GLU A 277 28.69 -1.76 7.77
CA GLU A 277 29.85 -1.57 6.88
C GLU A 277 29.44 -1.36 5.41
N LEU A 278 28.30 -1.92 4.96
CA LEU A 278 27.76 -1.70 3.61
C LEU A 278 27.31 -0.24 3.40
N ALA A 279 26.85 0.42 4.47
CA ALA A 279 26.32 1.79 4.43
C ALA A 279 27.38 2.85 4.12
N VAL A 280 28.58 2.68 4.70
CA VAL A 280 29.64 3.70 4.77
C VAL A 280 30.22 4.03 3.38
N ASN A 281 30.06 3.13 2.40
CA ASN A 281 30.80 3.19 1.13
C ASN A 281 29.96 3.62 -0.08
N THR A 282 28.71 4.05 0.12
CA THR A 282 27.80 4.27 -1.00
C THR A 282 27.23 5.69 -1.03
N HIS A 283 27.48 6.40 -2.14
CA HIS A 283 26.54 7.40 -2.66
C HIS A 283 25.50 6.65 -3.49
N SER A 284 24.24 7.12 -3.63
CA SER A 284 23.10 6.38 -4.25
C SER A 284 23.33 6.01 -5.72
N ILE A 285 24.27 5.12 -5.96
CA ILE A 285 24.79 4.78 -7.29
C ILE A 285 23.83 3.81 -7.98
N PHE A 286 23.13 3.00 -7.19
CA PHE A 286 22.08 2.13 -7.70
C PHE A 286 20.79 2.88 -8.01
N LEU A 287 20.52 4.02 -7.35
CA LEU A 287 19.44 4.93 -7.76
C LEU A 287 19.68 5.42 -9.19
N ILE A 288 20.91 5.85 -9.52
CA ILE A 288 21.26 6.30 -10.87
C ILE A 288 20.99 5.19 -11.90
N MET A 289 21.47 3.97 -11.63
CA MET A 289 21.25 2.82 -12.52
C MET A 289 19.77 2.45 -12.64
N LYS A 290 18.99 2.54 -11.55
CA LYS A 290 17.56 2.28 -11.50
C LYS A 290 16.75 3.28 -12.32
N GLU A 291 17.07 4.57 -12.22
CA GLU A 291 16.43 5.62 -13.02
C GLU A 291 16.73 5.43 -14.51
N ILE A 292 17.99 5.11 -14.87
CA ILE A 292 18.35 4.76 -16.25
C ILE A 292 17.54 3.55 -16.75
N ALA A 293 17.42 2.49 -15.96
CA ALA A 293 16.66 1.30 -16.34
C ALA A 293 15.15 1.58 -16.47
N SER A 294 14.65 2.63 -15.82
CA SER A 294 13.24 3.03 -15.83
C SER A 294 12.95 4.19 -16.80
N SER A 295 13.97 4.78 -17.43
CA SER A 295 13.84 5.94 -18.34
C SER A 295 12.89 5.72 -19.54
N SER A 296 12.73 4.48 -20.01
CA SER A 296 11.79 4.16 -21.10
C SER A 296 10.33 4.09 -20.63
N GLU A 297 10.10 4.00 -19.33
CA GLU A 297 8.78 3.89 -18.73
C GLU A 297 8.28 5.29 -18.39
N GLY A 298 7.92 6.07 -19.42
CA GLY A 298 7.43 7.46 -19.35
C GLY A 298 7.19 7.95 -17.91
N ASN A 299 8.25 8.44 -17.27
CA ASN A 299 8.24 8.64 -15.82
C ASN A 299 7.35 9.84 -15.48
N LYS A 300 6.45 9.67 -14.49
CA LYS A 300 5.43 10.66 -14.10
C LYS A 300 5.97 11.74 -13.15
N ASN A 301 7.26 12.04 -13.21
CA ASN A 301 7.79 13.15 -12.44
C ASN A 301 7.25 14.48 -12.99
N ALA A 302 7.22 15.51 -12.14
CA ALA A 302 6.74 16.84 -12.50
C ALA A 302 7.69 17.47 -13.54
N ARG A 303 7.44 17.21 -14.83
CA ARG A 303 8.07 17.92 -15.95
C ARG A 303 7.77 19.40 -15.80
N GLN A 304 8.79 20.22 -15.65
CA GLN A 304 8.61 21.67 -15.50
C GLN A 304 8.67 22.35 -16.87
N HIS A 305 9.50 21.85 -17.77
CA HIS A 305 9.82 22.51 -19.03
C HIS A 305 9.43 21.71 -20.28
N THR A 306 9.23 20.39 -20.14
CA THR A 306 8.96 19.46 -21.25
C THR A 306 7.60 18.78 -21.15
N SER A 307 6.59 19.40 -20.52
CA SER A 307 5.29 18.75 -20.23
C SER A 307 4.54 18.23 -21.46
N GLY A 308 4.77 18.79 -22.65
CA GLY A 308 4.23 18.31 -23.93
C GLY A 308 5.03 17.17 -24.57
N PHE A 309 6.18 16.79 -24.02
CA PHE A 309 7.07 15.72 -24.48
C PHE A 309 6.98 14.51 -23.54
N ILE A 310 5.82 13.85 -23.52
CA ILE A 310 5.52 12.72 -22.64
C ILE A 310 6.48 11.56 -22.89
N ASP A 311 6.81 11.30 -24.15
CA ASP A 311 7.75 10.27 -24.60
C ASP A 311 9.20 10.81 -24.68
N GLY A 312 9.49 11.94 -24.03
CA GLY A 312 10.81 12.54 -23.93
C GLY A 312 11.36 13.01 -25.28
N TYR A 313 12.62 12.71 -25.56
CA TYR A 313 13.29 13.14 -26.80
C TYR A 313 12.63 12.60 -28.09
N GLN A 314 11.82 11.55 -28.01
CA GLN A 314 11.07 11.05 -29.17
C GLN A 314 9.98 12.04 -29.61
N ASP A 315 9.34 12.70 -28.65
CA ASP A 315 8.36 13.74 -28.93
C ASP A 315 9.02 15.02 -29.47
N LEU A 316 10.30 15.24 -29.17
CA LEU A 316 11.07 16.37 -29.71
C LEU A 316 11.16 16.32 -31.25
N MET A 317 11.44 15.15 -31.84
CA MET A 317 11.40 15.03 -33.32
C MET A 317 9.98 15.00 -33.87
N GLN A 318 8.99 14.57 -33.09
CA GLN A 318 7.60 14.67 -33.50
C GLN A 318 7.13 16.13 -33.53
N ALA A 319 7.64 17.00 -32.64
CA ALA A 319 7.31 18.43 -32.61
C ALA A 319 7.66 19.16 -33.91
N SER A 320 8.84 18.88 -34.49
CA SER A 320 9.22 19.45 -35.79
C SER A 320 8.25 19.02 -36.90
N LYS A 321 7.84 17.75 -36.94
CA LYS A 321 6.84 17.26 -37.90
C LYS A 321 5.47 17.87 -37.66
N ASP A 322 5.04 17.95 -36.40
CA ASP A 322 3.75 18.49 -36.00
C ASP A 322 3.65 19.99 -36.32
N SER A 323 4.76 20.75 -36.31
CA SER A 323 4.78 22.14 -36.76
C SER A 323 4.43 22.33 -38.25
N GLY A 324 4.60 21.27 -39.05
CA GLY A 324 4.19 21.20 -40.45
C GLY A 324 2.72 20.82 -40.68
N ASP A 325 1.97 20.51 -39.61
CA ASP A 325 0.59 20.05 -39.75
C ASP A 325 -0.34 21.17 -40.22
N SER A 326 -1.08 20.89 -41.30
CA SER A 326 -1.95 21.87 -41.95
C SER A 326 -3.10 22.37 -41.07
N TRP A 327 -3.53 21.59 -40.08
CA TRP A 327 -4.53 22.03 -39.12
C TRP A 327 -3.92 22.96 -38.08
N LEU A 328 -2.75 22.63 -37.52
CA LEU A 328 -2.02 23.49 -36.58
C LEU A 328 -1.65 24.84 -37.22
N GLN A 329 -1.13 24.84 -38.44
CA GLN A 329 -0.77 26.07 -39.16
C GLN A 329 -1.98 26.99 -39.39
N LYS A 330 -3.16 26.40 -39.65
CA LYS A 330 -4.42 27.16 -39.77
C LYS A 330 -4.90 27.68 -38.42
N ALA A 331 -4.76 26.87 -37.36
CA ALA A 331 -5.20 27.22 -36.01
C ALA A 331 -4.33 28.32 -35.37
N LEU A 332 -3.05 28.39 -35.73
CA LEU A 332 -2.06 29.34 -35.19
C LEU A 332 -1.77 30.52 -36.14
N GLU A 333 -2.64 30.78 -37.11
CA GLU A 333 -2.53 31.93 -38.04
C GLU A 333 -1.11 32.10 -38.64
N SER A 334 -0.60 31.06 -39.33
CA SER A 334 0.71 31.07 -40.01
C SER A 334 1.95 31.14 -39.12
N PHE A 335 1.84 30.73 -37.86
CA PHE A 335 3.00 30.42 -37.01
C PHE A 335 3.79 29.21 -37.56
N VAL A 336 4.86 29.49 -38.30
CA VAL A 336 5.80 28.48 -38.83
C VAL A 336 7.05 28.51 -37.97
N VAL A 337 7.28 27.42 -37.23
CA VAL A 337 8.46 27.25 -36.34
C VAL A 337 9.31 26.03 -36.69
N ALA A 338 9.09 25.47 -37.88
CA ALA A 338 9.75 24.23 -38.29
C ALA A 338 11.27 24.38 -38.37
N ASP A 339 11.74 25.52 -38.89
CA ASP A 339 13.16 25.82 -39.04
C ASP A 339 13.82 26.10 -37.69
N GLU A 340 13.13 26.81 -36.79
CA GLU A 340 13.59 27.09 -35.43
C GLU A 340 13.70 25.81 -34.61
N LEU A 341 12.69 24.93 -34.68
CA LEU A 341 12.71 23.63 -33.99
C LEU A 341 13.72 22.65 -34.59
N SER A 342 14.16 22.85 -35.84
CA SER A 342 15.16 22.00 -36.50
C SER A 342 16.52 22.01 -35.80
N VAL A 343 16.79 23.03 -34.96
CA VAL A 343 18.00 23.12 -34.13
C VAL A 343 18.18 21.90 -33.22
N PHE A 344 17.07 21.23 -32.86
CA PHE A 344 17.08 20.05 -32.00
C PHE A 344 17.43 18.74 -32.71
N ASN A 345 17.51 18.73 -34.04
CA ASN A 345 17.80 17.50 -34.82
C ASN A 345 19.13 16.83 -34.43
N GLY A 346 20.14 17.62 -34.05
CA GLY A 346 21.42 17.09 -33.57
C GLY A 346 21.30 16.44 -32.19
N LEU A 347 20.51 17.05 -31.30
CA LEU A 347 20.31 16.60 -29.93
C LEU A 347 19.61 15.23 -29.87
N GLU A 348 18.61 15.01 -30.72
CA GLU A 348 17.91 13.74 -30.84
C GLU A 348 18.87 12.59 -31.15
N LYS A 349 19.76 12.77 -32.13
CA LYS A 349 20.68 11.71 -32.55
C LYS A 349 21.58 11.27 -31.40
N GLU A 350 22.09 12.22 -30.63
CA GLU A 350 22.93 11.94 -29.47
C GLU A 350 22.12 11.28 -28.34
N MET A 351 20.92 11.78 -28.05
CA MET A 351 20.01 11.20 -27.05
C MET A 351 19.60 9.77 -27.40
N LYS A 352 19.27 9.50 -28.66
CA LYS A 352 18.96 8.16 -29.17
C LYS A 352 20.16 7.22 -29.09
N SER A 353 21.37 7.72 -29.37
CA SER A 353 22.60 6.95 -29.22
C SER A 353 22.79 6.51 -27.77
N LEU A 354 22.61 7.45 -26.82
CA LEU A 354 22.69 7.17 -25.39
C LEU A 354 21.59 6.21 -24.91
N ASP A 355 20.35 6.41 -25.35
CA ASP A 355 19.19 5.54 -25.06
C ASP A 355 19.45 4.08 -25.47
N ASN A 356 20.05 3.90 -26.64
CA ASN A 356 20.39 2.57 -27.16
C ASN A 356 21.41 1.84 -26.29
N VAL A 357 22.35 2.54 -25.65
CA VAL A 357 23.30 1.95 -24.71
C VAL A 357 22.58 1.39 -23.48
N TRP A 358 21.51 2.07 -23.04
CA TRP A 358 20.74 1.70 -21.86
C TRP A 358 19.77 0.53 -22.05
N ASN A 359 19.50 0.12 -23.30
CA ASN A 359 18.62 -1.03 -23.60
C ASN A 359 19.02 -2.32 -22.87
N SER A 360 20.32 -2.51 -22.61
CA SER A 360 20.80 -3.66 -21.85
C SER A 360 20.34 -3.65 -20.39
N ALA A 361 20.18 -2.47 -19.76
CA ALA A 361 19.75 -2.30 -18.38
C ALA A 361 18.23 -2.44 -18.20
N ARG A 362 17.45 -2.27 -19.28
CA ARG A 362 15.98 -2.33 -19.30
C ARG A 362 15.41 -3.75 -19.28
N LYS A 363 16.25 -4.79 -19.26
CA LYS A 363 15.77 -6.17 -19.11
C LYS A 363 15.11 -6.33 -17.75
N ASP A 364 13.93 -6.93 -17.70
CA ASP A 364 13.14 -7.12 -16.46
C ASP A 364 13.95 -7.69 -15.29
N THR A 365 14.84 -8.65 -15.57
CA THR A 365 15.72 -9.26 -14.58
C THR A 365 16.69 -8.25 -13.98
N ILE A 366 17.32 -7.43 -14.82
CA ILE A 366 18.27 -6.40 -14.39
C ILE A 366 17.53 -5.29 -13.65
N LYS A 367 16.39 -4.85 -14.16
CA LYS A 367 15.56 -3.84 -13.50
C LYS A 367 15.15 -4.29 -12.10
N ARG A 368 14.72 -5.54 -11.93
CA ARG A 368 14.39 -6.12 -10.62
C ARG A 368 15.59 -6.15 -9.69
N SER A 369 16.76 -6.59 -10.18
CA SER A 369 17.99 -6.61 -9.39
C SER A 369 18.43 -5.20 -8.98
N LEU A 370 18.29 -4.20 -9.86
CA LEU A 370 18.59 -2.80 -9.57
C LEU A 370 17.66 -2.23 -8.50
N HIS A 371 16.38 -2.58 -8.53
CA HIS A 371 15.44 -2.20 -7.48
C HIS A 371 15.82 -2.84 -6.12
N GLN A 372 16.16 -4.12 -6.10
CA GLN A 372 16.53 -4.82 -4.87
C GLN A 372 17.82 -4.27 -4.26
N VAL A 373 18.84 -4.03 -5.09
CA VAL A 373 20.14 -3.54 -4.60
C VAL A 373 20.07 -2.07 -4.16
N GLU A 374 19.26 -1.24 -4.82
CA GLU A 374 19.00 0.14 -4.38
C GLU A 374 18.26 0.14 -3.04
N GLN A 375 17.24 -0.70 -2.88
CA GLN A 375 16.55 -0.85 -1.60
C GLN A 375 17.50 -1.34 -0.49
N LEU A 376 18.39 -2.29 -0.80
CA LEU A 376 19.39 -2.76 0.16
C LEU A 376 20.40 -1.67 0.53
N GLU A 377 20.88 -0.91 -0.45
CA GLU A 377 21.77 0.24 -0.25
C GLU A 377 21.10 1.27 0.67
N THR A 378 19.85 1.63 0.38
CA THR A 378 19.05 2.57 1.17
C THR A 378 18.83 2.05 2.58
N ASN A 379 18.44 0.78 2.75
CA ASN A 379 18.23 0.17 4.07
C ASN A 379 19.53 0.12 4.87
N ALA A 380 20.65 -0.29 4.27
CA ALA A 380 21.95 -0.32 4.94
C ALA A 380 22.31 1.06 5.51
N ARG A 381 22.07 2.15 4.77
CA ARG A 381 22.31 3.52 5.24
C ARG A 381 21.48 3.93 6.45
N THR A 382 20.33 3.32 6.66
CA THR A 382 19.49 3.60 7.83
C THR A 382 19.98 2.87 9.09
N ILE A 383 20.85 1.87 8.95
CA ILE A 383 21.37 1.11 10.08
C ILE A 383 22.34 1.96 10.88
N LYS A 384 21.92 2.30 12.10
CA LYS A 384 22.73 2.99 13.11
C LYS A 384 23.03 2.04 14.25
N TYR A 385 23.78 0.98 13.95
CA TYR A 385 24.17 0.03 14.97
C TYR A 385 25.22 0.64 15.92
N ASP A 386 24.96 0.53 17.21
CA ASP A 386 25.88 0.82 18.31
C ASP A 386 25.76 -0.32 19.32
N SER A 387 26.89 -0.96 19.66
CA SER A 387 26.87 -2.19 20.45
C SER A 387 26.34 -1.97 21.87
N ASN A 388 26.65 -0.83 22.49
CA ASN A 388 26.19 -0.50 23.84
C ASN A 388 24.68 -0.23 23.87
N SER A 389 24.18 0.52 22.89
CA SER A 389 22.75 0.80 22.73
C SER A 389 21.97 -0.48 22.46
N PHE A 390 22.52 -1.39 21.64
CA PHE A 390 21.94 -2.70 21.39
C PHE A 390 21.88 -3.56 22.66
N ASP A 391 22.96 -3.62 23.45
CA ASP A 391 22.98 -4.37 24.72
C ASP A 391 22.00 -3.81 25.74
N THR A 392 21.86 -2.49 25.80
CA THR A 392 20.88 -1.82 26.66
C THR A 392 19.46 -2.19 26.23
N MET A 393 19.17 -2.13 24.93
CA MET A 393 17.86 -2.50 24.40
C MET A 393 17.53 -3.98 24.65
N LEU A 394 18.47 -4.89 24.41
CA LEU A 394 18.30 -6.32 24.69
C LEU A 394 18.01 -6.55 26.18
N SER A 395 18.77 -5.90 27.06
CA SER A 395 18.54 -5.99 28.51
C SER A 395 17.14 -5.50 28.89
N SER A 396 16.67 -4.40 28.28
CA SER A 396 15.32 -3.87 28.48
C SER A 396 14.24 -4.86 28.03
N PHE A 397 14.42 -5.57 26.91
CA PHE A 397 13.52 -6.66 26.51
C PHE A 397 13.55 -7.84 27.49
N GLN A 398 14.74 -8.25 27.93
CA GLN A 398 14.91 -9.38 28.87
C GLN A 398 14.31 -9.10 30.25
N ASN A 399 14.26 -7.83 30.66
CA ASN A 399 13.68 -7.39 31.93
C ASN A 399 12.13 -7.37 31.91
N CYS A 400 11.48 -7.48 30.74
CA CYS A 400 10.04 -7.62 30.68
C CYS A 400 9.58 -8.98 31.22
N GLN A 401 8.46 -8.99 31.94
CA GLN A 401 7.87 -10.23 32.44
C GLN A 401 7.13 -10.95 31.31
N PHE A 402 7.73 -12.01 30.78
CA PHE A 402 7.13 -12.84 29.73
C PHE A 402 5.94 -13.66 30.27
N PRO A 403 4.74 -13.56 29.66
CA PRO A 403 3.57 -14.34 30.05
C PRO A 403 3.79 -15.84 29.79
N SER A 404 3.17 -16.68 30.62
CA SER A 404 3.14 -18.12 30.39
C SER A 404 2.32 -18.48 29.14
N ALA A 405 2.78 -19.47 28.38
CA ALA A 405 2.07 -19.96 27.21
C ALA A 405 0.89 -20.86 27.63
N VAL A 406 -0.27 -20.25 27.86
CA VAL A 406 -1.54 -20.95 28.16
C VAL A 406 -2.39 -21.08 26.91
N ASP A 407 -2.23 -22.19 26.19
CA ASP A 407 -2.89 -22.42 24.88
C ASP A 407 -4.41 -22.28 24.93
N ASN A 408 -5.06 -22.72 26.01
CA ASN A 408 -6.52 -22.63 26.14
C ASN A 408 -6.99 -21.16 26.15
N PHE A 409 -6.32 -20.29 26.92
CA PHE A 409 -6.62 -18.86 26.94
C PHE A 409 -6.47 -18.24 25.55
N LYS A 410 -5.35 -18.52 24.88
CA LYS A 410 -5.07 -18.04 23.53
C LYS A 410 -6.11 -18.55 22.52
N ASN A 411 -6.48 -19.83 22.58
CA ASN A 411 -7.44 -20.42 21.66
C ASN A 411 -8.84 -19.82 21.85
N ASP A 412 -9.30 -19.67 23.08
CA ASP A 412 -10.60 -19.04 23.38
C ASP A 412 -10.66 -17.59 22.90
N LEU A 413 -9.57 -16.83 23.13
CA LEU A 413 -9.44 -15.45 22.72
C LEU A 413 -9.49 -15.29 21.19
N VAL A 414 -8.72 -16.12 20.48
CA VAL A 414 -8.65 -16.12 19.01
C VAL A 414 -9.95 -16.59 18.39
N GLU A 415 -10.56 -17.65 18.93
CA GLU A 415 -11.84 -18.18 18.45
C GLU A 415 -12.93 -17.11 18.55
N LEU A 416 -13.05 -16.45 19.71
CA LEU A 416 -14.02 -15.39 19.93
C LEU A 416 -13.80 -14.19 19.00
N SER A 417 -12.55 -13.72 18.88
CA SER A 417 -12.17 -12.63 17.96
C SER A 417 -12.49 -12.97 16.50
N ASN A 418 -12.23 -14.20 16.08
CA ASN A 418 -12.56 -14.67 14.73
C ASN A 418 -14.07 -14.76 14.50
N GLY A 419 -14.84 -15.23 15.48
CA GLY A 419 -16.30 -15.23 15.43
C GLY A 419 -16.87 -13.83 15.20
N LEU A 420 -16.40 -12.87 16.01
CA LEU A 420 -16.84 -11.47 15.95
C LEU A 420 -16.50 -10.84 14.59
N LYS A 421 -15.28 -11.06 14.07
CA LYS A 421 -14.88 -10.59 12.73
C LYS A 421 -15.73 -11.20 11.62
N LYS A 422 -16.03 -12.50 11.69
CA LYS A 422 -16.86 -13.19 10.69
C LYS A 422 -18.29 -12.63 10.68
N VAL A 423 -18.90 -12.43 11.85
CA VAL A 423 -20.23 -11.83 11.96
C VAL A 423 -20.24 -10.40 11.45
N ASN A 424 -19.25 -9.58 11.83
CA ASN A 424 -19.13 -8.21 11.35
C ASN A 424 -19.05 -8.14 9.81
N ARG A 425 -18.21 -8.99 9.20
CA ARG A 425 -18.10 -9.07 7.73
C ARG A 425 -19.42 -9.47 7.06
N LYS A 426 -20.15 -10.43 7.62
CA LYS A 426 -21.47 -10.83 7.09
C LYS A 426 -22.50 -9.70 7.23
N ILE A 427 -22.51 -8.98 8.34
CA ILE A 427 -23.40 -7.83 8.54
C ILE A 427 -23.07 -6.69 7.55
N GLU A 428 -21.80 -6.33 7.39
CA GLU A 428 -21.37 -5.33 6.41
C GLU A 428 -21.73 -5.74 4.97
N THR A 429 -21.70 -7.05 4.66
CA THR A 429 -22.17 -7.60 3.38
C THR A 429 -23.67 -7.34 3.17
N ILE A 430 -24.50 -7.51 4.21
CA ILE A 430 -25.94 -7.20 4.16
C ILE A 430 -26.18 -5.70 3.91
N TYR A 431 -25.46 -4.83 4.62
CA TYR A 431 -25.54 -3.37 4.39
C TYR A 431 -25.11 -2.97 2.99
N SER A 432 -24.06 -3.61 2.45
CA SER A 432 -23.63 -3.42 1.06
C SER A 432 -24.74 -3.79 0.09
N MET A 433 -25.32 -5.00 0.24
CA MET A 433 -26.43 -5.47 -0.60
C MET A 433 -27.64 -4.54 -0.57
N PHE A 434 -28.05 -4.08 0.61
CA PHE A 434 -29.15 -3.14 0.75
C PHE A 434 -28.88 -1.83 -0.02
N ARG A 435 -27.70 -1.22 0.16
CA ARG A 435 -27.30 0.01 -0.56
C ARG A 435 -27.32 -0.17 -2.08
N PHE A 436 -26.79 -1.29 -2.57
CA PHE A 436 -26.75 -1.57 -4.02
C PHE A 436 -28.11 -1.87 -4.63
N THR A 437 -29.03 -2.46 -3.86
CA THR A 437 -30.41 -2.73 -4.32
C THR A 437 -31.33 -1.50 -4.24
N GLU A 438 -31.04 -0.54 -3.37
CA GLU A 438 -31.78 0.73 -3.30
C GLU A 438 -31.38 1.75 -4.37
N GLY A 439 -30.09 1.82 -4.72
CA GLY A 439 -29.53 2.93 -5.52
C GLY A 439 -29.51 2.75 -7.04
N ARG A 440 -29.90 1.59 -7.60
CA ARG A 440 -29.85 1.34 -9.05
C ARG A 440 -31.24 1.13 -9.65
N ASN A 441 -31.61 2.01 -10.59
CA ASN A 441 -32.65 1.76 -11.60
C ASN A 441 -32.09 1.00 -12.83
N GLY A 442 -31.02 0.21 -12.63
CA GLY A 442 -30.32 -0.50 -13.69
C GLY A 442 -30.96 -1.85 -14.03
N ASN A 443 -30.46 -2.51 -15.09
CA ASN A 443 -30.87 -3.86 -15.46
C ASN A 443 -30.70 -4.83 -14.27
N ALA A 444 -31.80 -5.46 -13.85
CA ALA A 444 -31.81 -6.34 -12.68
C ALA A 444 -30.80 -7.50 -12.78
N SER A 445 -30.56 -8.03 -13.99
CA SER A 445 -29.57 -9.07 -14.22
C SER A 445 -28.15 -8.61 -13.88
N GLU A 446 -27.78 -7.38 -14.26
CA GLU A 446 -26.44 -6.82 -14.01
C GLU A 446 -26.22 -6.54 -12.51
N VAL A 447 -27.27 -6.08 -11.82
CA VAL A 447 -27.22 -5.87 -10.37
C VAL A 447 -27.05 -7.20 -9.63
N LEU A 448 -27.82 -8.22 -10.01
CA LEU A 448 -27.70 -9.55 -9.42
C LEU A 448 -26.34 -10.20 -9.71
N ASP A 449 -25.81 -10.03 -10.93
CA ASP A 449 -24.47 -10.50 -11.29
C ASP A 449 -23.38 -9.84 -10.43
N TYR A 450 -23.50 -8.53 -10.19
CA TYR A 450 -22.61 -7.79 -9.31
C TYR A 450 -22.69 -8.27 -7.84
N LEU A 451 -23.88 -8.66 -7.37
CA LEU A 451 -24.09 -9.11 -5.99
C LEU A 451 -23.73 -10.59 -5.74
N LYS A 452 -23.40 -11.37 -6.78
CA LYS A 452 -22.99 -12.78 -6.63
C LYS A 452 -21.91 -13.01 -5.57
N PRO A 453 -20.81 -12.22 -5.50
CA PRO A 453 -19.79 -12.42 -4.46
C PRO A 453 -20.31 -12.13 -3.06
N HIS A 454 -21.21 -11.17 -2.90
CA HIS A 454 -21.83 -10.82 -1.61
C HIS A 454 -22.74 -11.96 -1.11
N LEU A 455 -23.56 -12.50 -2.02
CA LEU A 455 -24.40 -13.65 -1.74
C LEU A 455 -23.57 -14.89 -1.36
N GLN A 456 -22.47 -15.13 -2.08
CA GLN A 456 -21.53 -16.21 -1.74
C GLN A 456 -20.89 -16.02 -0.36
N ALA A 457 -20.54 -14.78 0.02
CA ALA A 457 -19.99 -14.50 1.35
C ALA A 457 -21.00 -14.76 2.47
N LEU A 458 -22.31 -14.56 2.22
CA LEU A 458 -23.36 -14.89 3.17
C LEU A 458 -23.65 -16.40 3.22
N SER A 459 -23.75 -17.06 2.06
CA SER A 459 -24.16 -18.46 1.95
C SER A 459 -23.04 -19.47 2.26
N SER A 460 -21.77 -19.05 2.20
CA SER A 460 -20.62 -19.91 2.50
C SER A 460 -20.29 -19.94 4.00
N GLY A 461 -19.88 -21.12 4.47
CA GLY A 461 -19.48 -21.35 5.85
C GLY A 461 -20.66 -21.40 6.82
N GLN A 462 -20.40 -21.05 8.08
CA GLN A 462 -21.41 -21.01 9.14
C GLN A 462 -22.35 -19.81 8.95
N LYS A 463 -23.62 -20.00 9.31
CA LYS A 463 -24.64 -18.94 9.26
C LYS A 463 -24.41 -17.89 10.36
N VAL A 464 -24.96 -16.68 10.20
CA VAL A 464 -24.75 -15.59 11.19
C VAL A 464 -25.24 -16.01 12.58
N ASN A 465 -26.41 -16.65 12.66
CA ASN A 465 -26.99 -17.10 13.92
C ASN A 465 -26.16 -18.19 14.59
N GLU A 466 -25.60 -19.13 13.83
CA GLU A 466 -24.71 -20.18 14.33
C GLU A 466 -23.44 -19.60 14.94
N ILE A 467 -22.81 -18.65 14.24
CA ILE A 467 -21.61 -17.97 14.75
C ILE A 467 -21.95 -17.15 15.99
N ALA A 468 -23.05 -16.38 15.95
CA ALA A 468 -23.52 -15.60 17.09
C ALA A 468 -23.77 -16.46 18.33
N ASN A 469 -24.51 -17.57 18.18
CA ASN A 469 -24.77 -18.49 19.28
C ASN A 469 -23.48 -19.12 19.83
N GLY A 470 -22.53 -19.48 18.94
CA GLY A 470 -21.20 -19.95 19.36
C GLY A 470 -20.45 -18.92 20.20
N MET A 471 -20.41 -17.65 19.75
CA MET A 471 -19.78 -16.56 20.52
C MET A 471 -20.45 -16.33 21.88
N MET A 472 -21.78 -16.47 21.96
CA MET A 472 -22.52 -16.28 23.21
C MET A 472 -22.15 -17.30 24.29
N THR A 473 -21.68 -18.49 23.91
CA THR A 473 -21.15 -19.46 24.88
C THR A 473 -19.88 -18.98 25.59
N LYS A 474 -19.19 -17.97 25.03
CA LYS A 474 -17.98 -17.36 25.59
C LYS A 474 -18.23 -15.95 26.18
N SER A 475 -19.49 -15.56 26.44
CA SER A 475 -19.82 -14.26 27.04
C SER A 475 -19.17 -14.07 28.42
N ASP A 476 -19.15 -15.11 29.26
CA ASP A 476 -18.48 -15.04 30.58
C ASP A 476 -16.96 -14.94 30.44
N PHE A 477 -16.37 -15.67 29.49
CA PHE A 477 -14.96 -15.55 29.16
C PHE A 477 -14.62 -14.11 28.76
N TYR A 478 -15.39 -13.52 27.84
CA TYR A 478 -15.23 -12.13 27.40
C TYR A 478 -15.29 -11.15 28.58
N GLY A 479 -16.34 -11.24 29.40
CA GLY A 479 -16.51 -10.37 30.55
C GLY A 479 -15.44 -10.55 31.63
N GLY A 480 -14.79 -11.71 31.67
CA GLY A 480 -13.70 -12.02 32.59
C GLY A 480 -12.34 -11.45 32.17
N ILE A 481 -12.14 -11.06 30.89
CA ILE A 481 -10.84 -10.63 30.35
C ILE A 481 -10.14 -9.57 31.20
N PRO A 482 -10.78 -8.46 31.62
CA PRO A 482 -10.11 -7.41 32.38
C PRO A 482 -9.56 -7.87 33.74
N THR A 483 -10.07 -8.98 34.26
CA THR A 483 -9.66 -9.57 35.55
C THR A 483 -8.94 -10.91 35.39
N ASN A 484 -8.83 -11.41 34.16
CA ASN A 484 -8.20 -12.69 33.88
C ASN A 484 -6.69 -12.55 34.07
N ARG A 485 -6.09 -13.49 34.80
CA ARG A 485 -4.65 -13.47 35.11
C ARG A 485 -3.80 -13.51 33.84
N ASP A 486 -4.09 -14.41 32.91
CA ASP A 486 -3.34 -14.55 31.67
C ASP A 486 -3.46 -13.28 30.82
N ALA A 487 -4.66 -12.70 30.72
CA ALA A 487 -4.86 -11.43 30.01
C ALA A 487 -4.04 -10.29 30.64
N THR A 488 -4.06 -10.19 31.97
CA THR A 488 -3.32 -9.19 32.74
C THR A 488 -1.81 -9.35 32.57
N ASP A 489 -1.31 -10.59 32.56
CA ASP A 489 0.12 -10.86 32.38
C ASP A 489 0.58 -10.47 30.96
N HIS A 490 -0.24 -10.73 29.93
CA HIS A 490 0.02 -10.25 28.56
C HIS A 490 -0.03 -8.72 28.45
N GLU A 491 -1.02 -8.06 29.06
CA GLU A 491 -1.08 -6.59 29.09
C GLU A 491 0.17 -5.98 29.76
N LYS A 492 0.60 -6.53 30.90
CA LYS A 492 1.83 -6.08 31.58
C LYS A 492 3.07 -6.23 30.70
N PHE A 493 3.18 -7.35 29.99
CA PHE A 493 4.27 -7.58 29.05
C PHE A 493 4.25 -6.55 27.92
N PHE A 494 3.11 -6.33 27.27
CA PHE A 494 3.01 -5.36 26.17
C PHE A 494 3.23 -3.92 26.63
N ASN A 495 2.74 -3.56 27.83
CA ASN A 495 3.03 -2.27 28.45
C ASN A 495 4.52 -2.11 28.74
N CYS A 496 5.19 -3.15 29.26
CA CYS A 496 6.64 -3.12 29.44
C CYS A 496 7.36 -2.83 28.11
N LEU A 497 6.99 -3.53 27.01
CA LEU A 497 7.58 -3.28 25.70
C LEU A 497 7.35 -1.84 25.21
N LYS A 498 6.14 -1.32 25.39
CA LYS A 498 5.78 0.06 25.03
C LYS A 498 6.62 1.10 25.76
N ASP A 499 6.95 0.84 27.03
CA ASP A 499 7.67 1.78 27.89
C ASP A 499 9.20 1.78 27.68
N ILE A 500 9.74 0.82 26.90
CA ILE A 500 11.15 0.80 26.49
C ILE A 500 11.47 2.06 25.69
N LYS A 501 12.44 2.87 26.15
CA LYS A 501 12.80 4.17 25.52
C LYS A 501 13.89 4.04 24.47
N GLU A 502 14.61 2.93 24.50
CA GLU A 502 15.68 2.60 23.58
C GLU A 502 15.14 2.56 22.14
N ASP A 503 15.91 3.18 21.24
CA ASP A 503 15.60 3.20 19.82
C ASP A 503 15.72 1.78 19.27
N SER A 504 14.58 1.22 18.89
CA SER A 504 14.46 -0.10 18.27
C SER A 504 14.02 0.00 16.81
N ASN A 505 14.00 1.22 16.25
CA ASN A 505 13.57 1.45 14.86
C ASN A 505 14.50 0.77 13.86
N GLY A 506 15.75 0.45 14.24
CA GLY A 506 16.65 -0.40 13.45
C GLY A 506 16.14 -1.84 13.23
N PHE A 507 15.13 -2.29 13.99
CA PHE A 507 14.45 -3.59 13.83
C PHE A 507 13.07 -3.46 13.17
N SER A 508 12.69 -2.26 12.72
CA SER A 508 11.49 -2.10 11.92
C SER A 508 11.69 -2.81 10.58
N ALA A 509 10.71 -3.62 10.19
CA ALA A 509 10.71 -4.14 8.83
C ALA A 509 10.61 -2.94 7.87
N PRO A 510 11.44 -2.84 6.82
CA PRO A 510 11.24 -1.82 5.80
C PRO A 510 9.82 -1.97 5.25
N ALA A 511 9.05 -0.89 5.34
CA ALA A 511 7.65 -0.82 4.93
C ALA A 511 7.46 -1.03 3.42
#